data_AF-A0A8T1TWU7-F1
#
_entry.id   AF-A0A8T1TWU7-F1
#
_cell.length_a   1.000
_cell.length_b   1.000
_cell.length_c   1.000
_cell.angle_alpha   90.00
_cell.angle_beta   90.00
_cell.angle_gamma   90.00
#
_symmetry.space_group_name_H-M   'P 1'
#
loop_
_entity.id
_entity.type
_entity.pdbx_description
1 polymer ?
#
loop_
_entity_poly.entity_id
_entity_poly.type
_entity_poly.pdbx_seq_one_letter_code
_entity_poly.pdbx_strand_id
1 'polypeptide(L)'
;EDRDNVLDRLQKEVAGVPVTHSHARRGVNQVARAVARREVKVVVFASSPESMAFGHLPFLCRLHQVLICDFQAPEHGGHRN
;
A
#
# COMPACT_ATOMS: atom_id res chain seq x y z
N GLU A 1 -30.15 15.83 -10.36
CA GLU A 1 -30.36 14.72 -11.31
C GLU A 1 -29.03 14.09 -11.77
N ASP A 2 -27.99 14.87 -12.10
CA ASP A 2 -26.68 14.30 -12.50
C ASP A 2 -25.93 13.53 -11.40
N ARG A 3 -26.03 13.95 -10.14
CA ARG A 3 -25.29 13.33 -9.03
C ARG A 3 -25.70 11.87 -8.81
N ASP A 4 -26.98 11.57 -8.96
CA ASP A 4 -27.51 10.22 -8.75
C ASP A 4 -27.10 9.28 -9.91
N ASN A 5 -26.98 9.81 -11.12
CA ASN A 5 -26.45 9.07 -12.28
C ASN A 5 -24.96 8.73 -12.11
N VAL A 6 -24.16 9.70 -11.63
CA VAL A 6 -22.74 9.48 -11.34
C VAL A 6 -22.56 8.42 -10.25
N LEU A 7 -23.39 8.44 -9.20
CA LEU A 7 -23.35 7.44 -8.13
C LEU A 7 -23.77 6.04 -8.61
N ASP A 8 -24.83 5.93 -9.42
CA ASP A 8 -25.28 4.65 -9.99
C ASP A 8 -24.19 4.02 -10.89
N ARG A 9 -23.56 4.85 -11.72
CA ARG A 9 -22.45 4.40 -12.58
C ARG A 9 -21.25 3.94 -11.77
N LEU A 10 -20.85 4.69 -10.74
CA LEU A 10 -19.76 4.29 -9.84
C LEU A 10 -20.10 3.00 -9.11
N GLN A 11 -21.31 2.86 -8.59
CA GLN A 11 -21.78 1.64 -7.93
C GLN A 11 -21.73 0.43 -8.85
N LYS A 12 -22.13 0.58 -10.11
CA LYS A 12 -22.05 -0.48 -11.12
C LYS A 12 -20.60 -0.84 -11.48
N GLU A 13 -19.71 0.15 -11.56
CA GLU A 13 -18.28 -0.07 -11.83
C GLU A 13 -17.59 -0.79 -10.65
N VAL A 14 -17.98 -0.52 -9.40
CA VAL A 14 -17.40 -1.17 -8.20
C VAL A 14 -18.11 -2.45 -7.77
N ALA A 15 -19.33 -2.74 -8.24
CA ALA A 15 -20.08 -3.95 -7.87
C ALA A 15 -19.36 -5.26 -8.25
N GLY A 16 -18.54 -5.23 -9.31
CA GLY A 16 -17.71 -6.36 -9.73
C GLY A 16 -16.36 -6.44 -9.02
N VAL A 17 -16.01 -5.44 -8.21
CA VAL A 17 -14.77 -5.45 -7.41
C VAL A 17 -15.10 -6.22 -6.14
N PRO A 18 -14.54 -7.43 -5.94
CA PRO A 18 -14.74 -8.13 -4.68
C PRO A 18 -14.31 -7.20 -3.56
N VAL A 19 -15.18 -7.05 -2.55
CA VAL A 19 -14.84 -6.34 -1.32
C VAL A 19 -13.63 -7.04 -0.74
N THR A 20 -12.44 -6.52 -1.04
CA THR A 20 -11.21 -7.03 -0.46
C THR A 20 -11.27 -6.59 0.99
N HIS A 21 -11.82 -7.44 1.86
CA HIS A 21 -11.49 -7.44 3.27
C HIS A 21 -9.99 -7.20 3.36
N SER A 22 -9.61 -6.12 4.05
CA SER A 22 -8.27 -5.52 4.01
C SER A 22 -7.17 -6.58 4.18
N HIS A 23 -6.66 -7.15 3.09
CA HIS A 23 -5.55 -8.10 3.09
C HIS A 23 -4.21 -7.37 3.13
N ALA A 24 -4.16 -6.22 3.81
CA ALA A 24 -2.94 -5.49 4.04
C ALA A 24 -2.01 -6.36 4.89
N ARG A 25 -0.98 -6.91 4.26
CA ARG A 25 0.11 -7.61 4.95
C ARG A 25 0.99 -6.56 5.61
N ARG A 26 1.30 -6.75 6.89
CA ARG A 26 2.13 -5.83 7.67
C ARG A 26 3.38 -6.57 8.14
N GLY A 27 4.49 -5.84 8.18
CA GLY A 27 5.79 -6.36 8.55
C GLY A 27 6.55 -6.97 7.37
N VAL A 28 7.86 -6.85 7.45
CA VAL A 28 8.82 -7.13 6.37
C VAL A 28 8.70 -8.57 5.86
N ASN A 29 8.64 -9.54 6.77
CA ASN A 29 8.58 -10.96 6.39
C ASN A 29 7.28 -11.33 5.66
N GLN A 30 6.15 -10.76 6.07
CA GLN A 30 4.86 -11.03 5.43
C GLN A 30 4.80 -10.37 4.04
N VAL A 31 5.29 -9.12 3.96
CA VAL A 31 5.37 -8.38 2.70
C VAL A 31 6.31 -9.08 1.72
N ALA A 32 7.49 -9.53 2.15
CA ALA A 32 8.43 -10.26 1.31
C ALA A 32 7.79 -11.52 0.67
N ARG A 33 7.10 -12.32 1.48
CA ARG A 33 6.38 -13.51 0.99
C ARG A 33 5.28 -13.14 0.00
N ALA A 34 4.49 -12.12 0.31
CA ALA A 34 3.39 -11.69 -0.55
C ALA A 34 3.89 -11.14 -1.90
N VAL A 35 5.01 -10.41 -1.90
CA VAL A 35 5.68 -9.94 -3.12
C VAL A 35 6.19 -11.13 -3.95
N ALA A 36 6.89 -12.08 -3.31
CA ALA A 36 7.42 -13.27 -3.99
C ALA A 36 6.31 -14.11 -4.64
N ARG A 37 5.14 -14.18 -3.99
CA ARG A 37 3.93 -14.86 -4.49
C ARG A 37 3.07 -14.03 -5.45
N ARG A 38 3.45 -12.78 -5.72
CA ARG A 38 2.69 -11.81 -6.55
C ARG A 38 1.26 -11.57 -6.05
N GLU A 39 1.05 -11.70 -4.75
CA GLU A 39 -0.25 -11.51 -4.09
C GLU A 39 -0.56 -10.03 -3.81
N VAL A 40 0.44 -9.15 -3.94
CA VAL A 40 0.32 -7.69 -3.74
C VAL A 40 0.67 -6.94 -5.01
N LYS A 41 0.01 -5.79 -5.21
CA LYS A 41 0.27 -4.87 -6.33
C LYS A 41 1.06 -3.64 -5.91
N VAL A 42 0.94 -3.25 -4.64
CA VAL A 42 1.56 -2.07 -4.05
C VAL A 42 2.16 -2.43 -2.70
N VAL A 43 3.37 -1.92 -2.43
CA VAL A 43 4.02 -1.97 -1.13
C VAL A 43 4.29 -0.55 -0.66
N VAL A 44 3.90 -0.26 0.58
CA VAL A 44 4.16 1.03 1.23
C VAL A 44 5.30 0.86 2.23
N PHE A 45 6.37 1.63 2.08
CA PHE A 45 7.45 1.73 3.05
C PHE A 45 7.21 2.93 3.95
N ALA A 46 7.20 2.72 5.26
CA ALA A 46 7.36 3.81 6.20
C ALA A 46 8.88 4.07 6.33
N SER A 47 9.36 5.12 5.69
CA SER A 47 10.78 5.46 5.75
C SER A 47 11.13 6.04 7.11
N SER A 48 11.89 5.27 7.87
CA SER A 48 12.58 5.70 9.08
C SER A 48 14.05 5.24 9.01
N PRO A 49 14.96 5.80 9.80
CA PRO A 49 16.35 5.34 9.83
C PRO A 49 16.49 3.83 10.09
N GLU A 50 15.60 3.26 10.92
CA GLU A 50 15.56 1.82 11.23
C GLU A 50 15.14 0.98 10.02
N SER A 51 14.38 1.55 9.08
CA SER A 51 13.93 0.86 7.85
C SER A 51 15.07 0.52 6.89
N MET A 52 16.27 1.09 7.06
CA MET A 52 17.47 0.73 6.28
C MET A 52 17.84 -0.76 6.41
N ALA A 53 17.52 -1.40 7.54
CA ALA A 53 17.74 -2.84 7.74
C ALA A 53 16.97 -3.72 6.72
N PHE A 54 15.97 -3.16 6.05
CA PHE A 54 15.10 -3.87 5.09
C PHE A 54 15.39 -3.51 3.63
N GLY A 55 16.62 -3.07 3.31
CA GLY A 55 17.04 -2.66 1.96
C GLY A 55 16.90 -3.74 0.87
N HIS A 56 16.69 -5.01 1.24
CA HIS A 56 16.40 -6.10 0.29
C HIS A 56 14.97 -6.04 -0.30
N LEU A 57 14.02 -5.45 0.43
CA LEU A 57 12.61 -5.46 0.07
C LEU A 57 12.31 -4.60 -1.19
N PRO A 58 12.88 -3.39 -1.36
CA PRO A 58 12.73 -2.62 -2.59
C PRO A 58 13.29 -3.35 -3.82
N PHE A 59 14.41 -4.07 -3.66
CA PHE A 59 14.96 -4.90 -4.74
C PHE A 59 13.99 -6.02 -5.13
N LEU A 60 13.46 -6.75 -4.14
CA LEU A 60 12.47 -7.80 -4.37
C LEU A 60 11.22 -7.27 -5.08
N CYS A 61 10.71 -6.09 -4.67
CA CYS A 61 9.56 -5.46 -5.32
C CYS A 61 9.84 -5.16 -6.80
N ARG A 62 11.03 -4.62 -7.14
CA ARG A 62 11.42 -4.37 -8.54
C ARG A 62 11.51 -5.65 -9.36
N LEU A 63 12.11 -6.71 -8.80
CA LEU A 63 12.21 -8.02 -9.46
C LEU A 63 10.83 -8.59 -9.83
N HIS A 64 9.84 -8.39 -8.95
CA HIS A 64 8.48 -8.89 -9.13
C HIS A 64 7.51 -7.86 -9.76
N GLN A 65 8.00 -6.71 -10.24
CA GLN A 65 7.20 -5.63 -10.84
C GLN A 65 6.06 -5.12 -9.94
N VAL A 66 6.34 -4.99 -8.64
CA VAL A 66 5.41 -4.46 -7.65
C VAL A 66 5.69 -2.97 -7.43
N LEU A 67 4.63 -2.16 -7.39
CA LEU A 67 4.74 -0.72 -7.17
C LEU A 67 5.18 -0.42 -5.73
N ILE A 68 6.08 0.55 -5.59
CA ILE A 68 6.64 0.98 -4.32
C ILE A 68 6.16 2.40 -4.03
N CYS A 69 5.57 2.60 -2.86
CA CYS A 69 5.26 3.92 -2.33
C CYS A 69 6.13 4.15 -1.10
N ASP A 70 6.83 5.27 -1.07
CA ASP A 70 7.55 5.70 0.12
C ASP A 70 6.70 6.70 0.90
N PHE A 71 6.54 6.44 2.19
CA PHE A 71 5.77 7.28 3.11
C PHE A 71 6.70 7.76 4.22
N GLN A 72 6.96 9.06 4.22
CA GLN A 72 7.63 9.72 5.33
C GLN A 72 6.54 10.13 6.33
N ALA A 73 6.55 9.50 7.51
CA ALA A 73 5.68 9.95 8.57
C ALA A 73 6.04 11.39 8.95
N PRO A 74 5.07 12.29 9.15
CA PRO A 74 5.37 13.62 9.62
C PRO A 74 6.09 13.50 10.97
N GLU A 75 7.28 14.11 11.04
CA GLU A 75 7.95 14.41 12.30
C GLU A 75 6.88 15.01 13.22
N HIS A 76 6.57 14.38 14.35
CA HIS A 76 5.71 15.01 15.34
C HIS A 76 6.42 16.29 15.77
N GLY A 77 6.01 17.40 15.18
CA GLY A 77 6.45 18.73 15.58
C GLY A 77 6.11 18.88 17.05
N GLY A 78 7.11 18.68 17.91
CA GLY A 78 7.05 19.02 19.31
C GLY A 78 6.95 20.53 19.43
N HIS A 79 5.76 21.08 19.22
CA HIS A 79 5.46 22.44 19.61
C HIS A 79 5.14 22.42 21.10
N ARG A 80 6.20 22.35 21.91
CA ARG A 80 6.17 22.93 23.25
C ARG A 80 6.14 24.44 23.07
N ASN A 81 5.06 25.08 23.50
CA ASN A 81 5.06 26.33 24.25
C ASN A 81 3.70 26.48 24.90
#